data_AF-A0AAX3GZX7-F1
#
_entry.id   AF-A0AAX3GZX7-F1
#
_cell.length_a   1.000
_cell.length_b   1.000
_cell.length_c   1.000
_cell.angle_alpha   90.00
_cell.angle_beta   90.00
_cell.angle_gamma   90.00
#
_symmetry.space_group_name_H-M   'P 1'
#
loop_
_entity.id
_entity.type
_entity.pdbx_description
1 polymer ?
#
loop_
_entity_poly.entity_id
_entity_poly.type
_entity_poly.pdbx_seq_one_letter_code
_entity_poly.pdbx_strand_id
1 'polypeptide(L)'
;MNEKLTKILEKAKNDDEFRKELIKSREQRDVMDSFCKVVTSRGYDITVGELFSIGEEYTSNLLKSVNGGATYPIEDWSDWYEDFFIMLSNI
;
A
#
# COMPACT_ATOMS: atom_id res chain seq x y z
N MET A 1 3.46 5.97 5.79
CA MET A 1 2.85 5.48 4.54
C MET A 1 3.08 6.50 3.43
N ASN A 2 3.29 6.05 2.19
CA ASN A 2 3.55 6.91 1.02
C ASN A 2 2.38 7.90 0.77
N GLU A 3 2.68 9.14 0.33
CA GLU A 3 1.69 10.20 0.15
C GLU A 3 0.56 9.82 -0.84
N LYS A 4 0.89 9.14 -1.95
CA LYS A 4 -0.13 8.69 -2.92
C LYS A 4 -1.09 7.67 -2.27
N LEU A 5 -0.55 6.71 -1.52
CA LEU A 5 -1.34 5.70 -0.82
C LEU A 5 -2.24 6.32 0.26
N THR A 6 -1.76 7.34 0.99
CA THR A 6 -2.57 8.10 1.95
C THR A 6 -3.76 8.77 1.28
N LYS A 7 -3.55 9.45 0.14
CA LYS A 7 -4.63 10.09 -0.63
C LYS A 7 -5.66 9.08 -1.14
N ILE A 8 -5.22 7.88 -1.54
CA ILE A 8 -6.10 6.79 -1.95
C ILE A 8 -6.97 6.32 -0.77
N LEU A 9 -6.38 6.11 0.42
CA LEU A 9 -7.15 5.74 1.62
C LEU A 9 -8.16 6.82 2.03
N GLU A 10 -7.77 8.09 2.03
CA GLU A 10 -8.67 9.21 2.36
C GLU A 10 -9.86 9.28 1.40
N LYS A 11 -9.62 9.02 0.12
CA LYS A 11 -10.69 8.95 -0.88
C LYS A 11 -11.59 7.74 -0.64
N ALA A 12 -11.02 6.56 -0.40
CA ALA A 12 -11.77 5.33 -0.12
C ALA A 12 -12.62 5.42 1.15
N LYS A 13 -12.21 6.23 2.14
CA LYS A 13 -12.99 6.50 3.36
C LYS A 13 -14.34 7.15 3.08
N ASN A 14 -14.44 7.95 2.02
CA ASN A 14 -15.64 8.70 1.67
C ASN A 14 -16.37 8.12 0.45
N ASP A 15 -15.90 6.99 -0.09
CA ASP A 15 -16.38 6.37 -1.33
C ASP A 15 -16.44 4.85 -1.15
N ASP A 16 -17.62 4.37 -0.73
CA ASP A 16 -17.86 2.95 -0.45
C ASP A 16 -17.69 2.06 -1.67
N GLU A 17 -18.00 2.57 -2.87
CA GLU A 17 -17.82 1.82 -4.12
C GLU A 17 -16.33 1.65 -4.40
N PHE A 18 -15.54 2.72 -4.25
CA PHE A 18 -14.10 2.67 -4.41
C PHE A 18 -13.45 1.68 -3.43
N ARG A 19 -13.85 1.74 -2.15
CA ARG A 19 -13.34 0.84 -1.12
C ARG A 19 -13.61 -0.63 -1.48
N LYS A 20 -14.83 -0.95 -1.94
CA LYS A 20 -15.19 -2.31 -2.37
C LYS A 20 -14.40 -2.77 -3.58
N GLU A 21 -14.17 -1.90 -4.57
CA GLU A 21 -13.32 -2.20 -5.73
C GLU A 21 -11.87 -2.51 -5.32
N LEU A 22 -11.31 -1.71 -4.40
CA LEU A 22 -9.97 -1.93 -3.86
C LEU A 22 -9.88 -3.27 -3.15
N ILE A 23 -10.82 -3.62 -2.28
CA ILE A 23 -10.85 -4.91 -1.58
C ILE A 23 -10.94 -6.06 -2.59
N LYS A 24 -11.81 -5.95 -3.59
CA LYS A 24 -11.99 -6.97 -4.63
C LYS A 24 -10.74 -7.18 -5.50
N SER A 25 -9.88 -6.16 -5.64
CA SER A 25 -8.63 -6.29 -6.40
C SER A 25 -7.70 -7.39 -5.84
N ARG A 26 -7.81 -7.72 -4.54
CA ARG A 26 -7.05 -8.80 -3.89
C ARG A 26 -7.51 -10.21 -4.29
N GLU A 27 -8.69 -10.34 -4.87
CA GLU A 27 -9.21 -11.65 -5.32
C GLU A 27 -8.68 -12.03 -6.71
N GLN A 28 -7.99 -11.11 -7.39
CA GLN A 28 -7.43 -11.37 -8.71
C GLN A 28 -6.10 -12.12 -8.62
N ARG A 29 -5.75 -12.83 -9.70
CA ARG A 29 -4.48 -13.55 -9.80
C ARG A 29 -3.27 -12.60 -9.67
N ASP A 30 -3.36 -11.43 -10.29
CA ASP A 30 -2.36 -10.37 -10.18
C ASP A 30 -2.94 -9.22 -9.36
N VAL A 31 -2.72 -9.31 -8.05
CA VAL A 31 -3.30 -8.38 -7.07
C VAL A 31 -2.76 -6.96 -7.25
N MET A 32 -1.48 -6.82 -7.61
CA MET A 32 -0.82 -5.52 -7.73
C MET A 32 -1.26 -4.81 -9.01
N ASP A 33 -1.30 -5.52 -10.14
CA ASP A 33 -1.83 -4.96 -11.38
C ASP A 33 -3.31 -4.62 -11.25
N SER A 34 -4.11 -5.48 -10.62
CA SER A 34 -5.52 -5.20 -10.37
C SER A 34 -5.72 -3.98 -9.48
N PHE A 35 -4.91 -3.83 -8.44
CA PHE A 35 -4.94 -2.64 -7.58
C PHE A 35 -4.62 -1.37 -8.38
N CYS A 36 -3.51 -1.37 -9.12
CA CYS A 36 -3.08 -0.26 -9.98
C CYS A 36 -4.18 0.15 -10.97
N LYS A 37 -4.85 -0.81 -11.60
CA LYS A 37 -5.98 -0.54 -12.52
C LYS A 37 -7.15 0.14 -11.82
N VAL A 38 -7.52 -0.30 -10.62
CA VAL A 38 -8.60 0.29 -9.84
C VAL A 38 -8.26 1.73 -9.45
N VAL A 39 -7.08 1.99 -8.89
CA VAL A 39 -6.71 3.35 -8.48
C VAL A 39 -6.47 4.29 -9.67
N THR A 40 -5.94 3.78 -10.79
CA THR A 40 -5.74 4.55 -12.02
C THR A 40 -7.07 4.94 -12.64
N SER A 41 -8.08 4.06 -12.63
CA SER A 41 -9.43 4.40 -13.12
C SER A 41 -10.11 5.50 -12.30
N ARG A 42 -9.67 5.70 -11.05
CA ARG A 42 -10.11 6.78 -10.15
C ARG A 42 -9.21 8.02 -10.19
N GLY A 43 -8.25 8.08 -11.10
CA GLY A 43 -7.38 9.25 -11.34
C GLY A 43 -6.07 9.26 -10.56
N TYR A 44 -5.70 8.15 -9.90
CA TYR A 44 -4.40 8.01 -9.24
C TYR A 44 -3.45 7.22 -10.13
N ASP A 45 -2.59 7.94 -10.87
CA ASP A 45 -1.57 7.30 -11.70
C ASP A 45 -0.49 6.67 -10.81
N ILE A 46 -0.54 5.33 -10.73
CA ILE A 46 0.42 4.51 -10.02
C ILE A 46 0.63 3.21 -10.78
N THR A 47 1.89 2.88 -10.96
CA THR A 47 2.33 1.67 -11.64
C THR A 47 2.73 0.59 -10.63
N VAL A 48 2.72 -0.66 -11.08
CA VAL A 48 3.23 -1.78 -10.28
C VAL A 48 4.70 -1.54 -9.88
N GLY A 49 5.51 -0.94 -10.75
CA GLY A 49 6.90 -0.57 -10.45
C GLY A 49 7.03 0.45 -9.32
N GLU A 50 6.14 1.44 -9.28
CA GLU A 50 6.09 2.40 -8.16
C GLU A 50 5.68 1.71 -6.85
N LEU A 51 4.74 0.77 -6.87
CA LEU A 51 4.37 -0.02 -5.68
C LEU A 51 5.57 -0.79 -5.12
N PHE A 52 6.34 -1.45 -5.98
CA PHE A 52 7.58 -2.12 -5.56
C PHE A 52 8.61 -1.15 -4.99
N SER A 53 8.76 0.02 -5.62
CA SER A 53 9.68 1.06 -5.17
C SER A 53 9.30 1.58 -3.77
N ILE A 54 8.00 1.72 -3.47
CA ILE A 54 7.51 2.10 -2.15
C ILE A 54 7.92 1.07 -1.09
N GLY A 55 7.80 -0.23 -1.40
CA GLY A 55 8.21 -1.29 -0.49
C GLY A 55 9.72 -1.32 -0.26
N GLU A 56 10.51 -1.21 -1.32
CA GLU A 56 11.97 -1.16 -1.23
C GLU A 56 12.44 0.05 -0.41
N GLU A 57 11.82 1.21 -0.62
CA GLU A 57 12.13 2.44 0.12
C GLU A 57 11.81 2.27 1.61
N TYR A 58 10.65 1.69 1.94
CA TYR A 58 10.26 1.41 3.33
C TYR A 58 11.29 0.52 4.05
N THR A 59 11.66 -0.62 3.44
CA THR A 59 12.66 -1.53 4.00
C THR A 59 14.06 -0.89 4.08
N SER A 60 14.46 -0.13 3.06
CA SER A 60 15.73 0.58 3.05
C SER A 60 15.82 1.62 4.17
N ASN A 61 14.73 2.34 4.43
CA ASN A 61 14.68 3.37 5.47
C ASN A 61 14.79 2.75 6.88
N LEU A 62 14.18 1.58 7.11
CA LEU A 62 14.33 0.83 8.36
C LEU A 62 15.80 0.46 8.66
N LEU A 63 16.55 0.07 7.63
CA LEU A 63 17.94 -0.37 7.78
C LEU A 63 18.96 0.79 7.82
N LYS A 64 18.61 1.96 7.28
CA LYS A 64 19.50 3.13 7.23
C LYS A 64 19.43 4.05 8.47
N SER A 65 18.48 3.82 9.37
CA SER A 65 18.31 4.68 10.55
C SER A 65 19.47 4.50 11.55
N VAL A 66 20.18 5.60 11.83
CA VAL A 66 21.31 5.65 12.78
C VAL A 66 20.88 5.84 14.24
N ASN A 67 19.60 6.16 14.47
CA ASN A 67 19.00 6.41 15.78
C ASN A 67 17.84 5.42 16.03
N GLY A 68 18.12 4.12 16.01
CA GLY A 68 17.11 3.07 16.19
C GLY A 68 16.69 2.38 14.90
N GLY A 69 17.64 2.10 14.01
CA GLY A 69 17.42 1.20 12.86
C GLY A 69 17.01 -0.20 13.27
N ALA A 70 16.66 -1.01 12.27
CA ALA A 70 16.09 -2.34 12.49
C ALA A 70 16.91 -3.16 13.50
N THR A 71 16.23 -3.68 14.53
CA THR A 71 16.80 -4.63 15.48
C THR A 71 16.65 -6.05 14.95
N TYR A 72 17.63 -6.89 15.23
CA TYR A 72 17.63 -8.29 14.79
C TYR A 72 17.35 -9.24 15.97
N PRO A 73 16.53 -10.29 15.76
CA PRO A 73 15.79 -10.59 14.53
C PRO A 73 14.65 -9.59 14.29
N ILE A 74 14.31 -9.36 13.02
CA ILE A 74 13.11 -8.60 12.66
C ILE A 74 11.90 -9.42 13.10
N GLU A 75 11.12 -8.90 14.06
CA GLU A 75 9.98 -9.62 14.64
C GLU A 75 8.78 -9.66 13.69
N ASP A 76 8.60 -8.62 12.87
CA ASP A 76 7.49 -8.49 11.92
C ASP A 76 7.99 -8.05 10.54
N TRP A 77 7.61 -8.84 9.53
CA TRP A 77 7.90 -8.59 8.12
C TRP A 77 6.67 -8.05 7.39
N SER A 78 5.69 -7.52 8.12
CA SER A 78 4.54 -6.82 7.55
C SER A 78 4.98 -5.92 6.40
N ASP A 79 4.36 -6.15 5.24
CA ASP A 79 4.63 -5.33 4.06
C ASP A 79 3.63 -4.16 4.02
N TRP A 80 4.08 -3.09 3.38
CA TRP A 80 3.31 -1.85 3.23
C TRP A 80 1.94 -2.09 2.57
N TYR A 81 1.77 -3.17 1.82
CA TYR A 81 0.55 -3.47 1.07
C TYR A 81 -0.50 -4.10 1.99
N GLU A 82 -0.12 -5.06 2.83
CA GLU A 82 -1.00 -5.58 3.87
C GLU A 82 -1.39 -4.48 4.87
N ASP A 83 -0.44 -3.63 5.27
CA ASP A 83 -0.73 -2.46 6.12
C ASP A 83 -1.79 -1.53 5.50
N PHE A 84 -1.68 -1.25 4.20
CA PHE A 84 -2.66 -0.47 3.47
C PHE A 84 -4.06 -1.09 3.55
N PHE A 85 -4.18 -2.41 3.38
CA PHE A 85 -5.47 -3.11 3.43
C PHE A 85 -6.02 -3.27 4.85
N ILE A 86 -5.18 -3.39 5.86
CA ILE A 86 -5.60 -3.32 7.27
C ILE A 86 -6.22 -1.95 7.54
N MET A 87 -5.55 -0.87 7.13
CA MET A 87 -6.10 0.49 7.27
C MET A 87 -7.40 0.65 6.49
N LEU A 88 -7.47 0.18 5.24
CA LEU A 88 -8.67 0.20 4.40
C LEU A 88 -9.86 -0.56 5.00
N SER A 89 -9.58 -1.62 5.76
CA SER A 89 -10.63 -2.44 6.41
C SER A 89 -11.12 -1.84 7.72
N ASN A 90 -10.33 -0.95 8.33
CA ASN A 90 -10.61 -0.32 9.63
C ASN A 90 -11.21 1.10 9.51
N ILE A 91 -11.40 1.61 8.30
CA ILE A 91 -12.10 2.87 8.00
C ILE A 91 -13.57 2.62 7.67
#